data_AF-A0A369P5B8-F1
#
_entry.id   AF-A0A369P5B8-F1
#
_cell.length_a   1.000
_cell.length_b   1.000
_cell.length_c   1.000
_cell.angle_alpha   90.00
_cell.angle_beta   90.00
_cell.angle_gamma   90.00
#
_symmetry.space_group_name_H-M   'P 1'
#
loop_
_entity.id
_entity.type
_entity.pdbx_description
1 polymer ?
#
loop_
_entity_poly.entity_id
_entity_poly.type
_entity_poly.pdbx_seq_one_letter_code
_entity_poly.pdbx_strand_id
1 'polypeptide(L)' 'MRSRLVDTRGQGTTEYAILVGVLVVIAIIAITLFRPKLQELWDAIASGINSL' A
#
# COMPACT_ATOMS: atom_id res chain seq x y z
N MET A 1 -43.36 3.52 -13.92
CA MET A 1 -42.41 4.17 -13.00
C MET A 1 -41.63 3.11 -12.24
N ARG A 2 -40.35 2.89 -12.55
CA ARG A 2 -39.45 2.05 -11.74
C ARG A 2 -38.67 2.98 -10.81
N SER A 3 -39.18 3.22 -9.59
CA SER A 3 -38.39 3.87 -8.55
C SER A 3 -37.34 2.90 -8.05
N ARG A 4 -36.10 3.07 -8.52
CA ARG A 4 -34.93 2.48 -7.85
C ARG A 4 -34.75 3.29 -6.57
N LEU A 5 -35.12 2.70 -5.44
CA LEU A 5 -34.75 3.21 -4.12
C LEU A 5 -33.22 3.09 -4.05
N VAL A 6 -32.50 4.15 -4.47
CA VAL A 6 -31.08 4.28 -4.21
C VAL A 6 -30.98 4.53 -2.72
N ASP A 7 -30.74 3.47 -1.96
CA ASP A 7 -30.33 3.58 -0.58
C ASP A 7 -28.95 4.26 -0.56
N THR A 8 -28.95 5.56 -0.28
CA THR A 8 -27.73 6.38 -0.16
C THR A 8 -27.02 6.17 1.18
N ARG A 9 -27.58 5.37 2.10
CA ARG A 9 -26.96 5.10 3.41
C ARG A 9 -25.82 4.08 3.21
N GLY A 10 -24.61 4.60 3.05
CA GLY A 10 -23.39 3.80 2.91
C GLY A 10 -22.71 3.86 1.54
N GLN A 11 -23.21 4.68 0.61
CA GLN A 11 -22.57 4.88 -0.71
C GLN A 11 -21.12 5.38 -0.53
N GLY A 12 -20.92 6.36 0.35
CA GLY A 12 -19.59 6.86 0.70
C GLY A 12 -18.67 5.82 1.36
N THR A 13 -19.18 4.95 2.24
CA THR A 13 -18.34 3.98 2.96
C THR A 13 -17.75 2.90 2.05
N THR A 14 -18.46 2.53 1.00
CA THR A 14 -17.94 1.58 -0.01
C THR A 14 -16.84 2.22 -0.86
N GLU A 15 -17.02 3.49 -1.23
CA GLU A 15 -16.04 4.25 -2.01
C GLU A 15 -14.75 4.48 -1.20
N TYR A 16 -14.87 4.84 0.09
CA TYR A 16 -13.70 4.93 0.98
C TYR A 16 -13.03 3.57 1.20
N ALA A 17 -13.80 2.48 1.32
CA ALA A 17 -13.21 1.14 1.49
C ALA A 17 -12.41 0.70 0.26
N ILE A 18 -12.89 1.00 -0.94
CA ILE A 18 -12.16 0.70 -2.19
C ILE A 18 -10.92 1.57 -2.30
N LEU A 19 -11.04 2.89 -2.05
CA LEU A 19 -9.91 3.81 -2.10
C LEU A 19 -8.81 3.42 -1.10
N VAL A 20 -9.19 3.13 0.15
CA VAL A 20 -8.26 2.65 1.18
C VAL A 20 -7.65 1.31 0.79
N GLY A 21 -8.45 0.40 0.24
CA GLY A 21 -7.96 -0.89 -0.27
C GLY A 21 -6.88 -0.72 -1.35
N VAL A 22 -7.10 0.16 -2.32
CA VAL A 22 -6.13 0.48 -3.37
C VAL A 22 -4.86 1.11 -2.80
N LEU A 23 -4.99 2.05 -1.86
CA LEU A 23 -3.84 2.68 -1.20
C LEU A 23 -2.95 1.66 -0.47
N VAL A 24 -3.56 0.73 0.27
CA VAL A 24 -2.84 -0.33 0.98
C VAL A 24 -2.14 -1.28 0.00
N VAL A 25 -2.80 -1.67 -1.09
CA VAL A 25 -2.19 -2.53 -2.12
C VAL A 25 -0.96 -1.87 -2.73
N ILE A 26 -1.02 -0.57 -3.05
CA ILE A 26 0.12 0.19 -3.57
C ILE A 26 1.27 0.21 -2.55
N ALA A 27 0.96 0.44 -1.27
CA ALA A 27 1.97 0.45 -0.21
C ALA A 27 2.67 -0.91 -0.05
N ILE A 28 1.92 -2.03 -0.13
CA ILE A 28 2.50 -3.38 -0.06
C ILE A 28 3.40 -3.63 -1.28
N ILE A 29 2.96 -3.25 -2.48
CA ILE A 29 3.78 -3.39 -3.70
C ILE A 29 5.07 -2.57 -3.59
N ALA A 30 5.00 -1.34 -3.10
CA ALA A 30 6.18 -0.53 -2.86
C ALA A 30 7.13 -1.20 -1.86
N ILE A 31 6.65 -1.62 -0.68
CA ILE A 31 7.51 -2.29 0.31
C ILE A 31 8.15 -3.56 -0.26
N THR A 32 7.39 -4.39 -0.96
CA THR A 32 7.89 -5.65 -1.53
C THR A 32 8.95 -5.44 -2.60
N LEU A 33 8.77 -4.46 -3.50
CA LEU A 33 9.75 -4.15 -4.54
C LEU A 33 11.01 -3.46 -3.99
N PHE A 34 10.87 -2.62 -2.96
CA PHE A 34 11.99 -1.89 -2.38
C PHE A 34 12.75 -2.69 -1.30
N ARG A 35 12.14 -3.72 -0.70
CA ARG A 35 12.78 -4.61 0.29
C ARG A 35 14.15 -5.17 -0.15
N PRO A 36 14.32 -5.74 -1.36
CA PRO A 36 15.64 -6.22 -1.79
C PRO A 36 16.68 -5.10 -1.91
N LYS A 37 16.28 -3.92 -2.39
CA LYS A 37 17.18 -2.75 -2.51
C LYS A 37 17.63 -2.20 -1.16
N LEU A 38 16.74 -2.21 -0.17
CA LEU A 38 17.07 -1.83 1.20
C LEU A 38 18.04 -2.83 1.85
N GLN A 39 17.91 -4.12 1.53
CA GLN A 39 18.84 -5.14 2.02
C GLN A 39 20.23 -4.99 1.38
N GLU A 40 20.32 -4.77 0.07
CA GLU A 40 21.59 -4.46 -0.61
C GLU A 40 22.29 -3.24 0.01
N LEU A 41 21.53 -2.17 0.28
CA LEU A 41 22.08 -0.97 0.93
C LEU A 41 22.55 -1.27 2.36
N TRP A 42 21.76 -2.02 3.13
CA TRP A 42 22.13 -2.40 4.49
C TRP A 42 23.38 -3.28 4.54
N ASP A 43 23.48 -4.26 3.63
CA ASP A 43 24.65 -5.14 3.53
C ASP A 43 25.91 -4.33 3.15
N ALA A 44 25.78 -3.35 2.24
CA ALA A 44 26.88 -2.44 1.89
C ALA A 44 27.33 -1.58 3.09
N ILE A 45 26.38 -1.06 3.88
CA ILE A 45 26.68 -0.31 5.11
C ILE A 45 27.35 -1.20 6.16
N ALA A 46 26.81 -2.40 6.38
CA ALA A 46 27.35 -3.36 7.34
C ALA A 46 28.78 -3.81 6.97
N SER A 47 29.04 -4.03 5.67
CA SER A 47 30.39 -4.32 5.19
C SER A 47 31.33 -3.12 5.35
N GLY A 48 30.85 -1.90 5.12
CA GLY A 48 31.64 -0.68 5.30
C GLY A 48 32.03 -0.43 6.77
N ILE A 49 31.14 -0.74 7.72
CA ILE A 49 31.41 -0.63 9.16
C ILE A 49 32.38 -1.71 9.65
N ASN A 50 32.23 -2.97 9.22
CA ASN A 50 33.12 -4.07 9.65
C ASN A 50 34.52 -4.03 9.01
N SER A 51 34.69 -3.22 7.95
CA SER A 51 35.96 -3.00 7.27
C SER A 51 36.83 -1.93 7.95
N LEU A 52 36.30 -1.19 8.93
CA LEU A 52 36.99 -0.13 9.67
C LEU A 52 37.52 -0.66 11.01
#